data_AF-A0A933WK92-F1
#
_entry.id   AF-A0A933WK92-F1
#
_cell.length_a   1.000
_cell.length_b   1.000
_cell.length_c   1.000
_cell.angle_alpha   90.00
_cell.angle_beta   90.00
_cell.angle_gamma   90.00
#
_symmetry.space_group_name_H-M   'P 1'
#
loop_
_entity.id
_entity.type
_entity.pdbx_description
1 polymer ?
#
loop_
_entity_poly.entity_id
_entity_poly.type
_entity_poly.pdbx_seq_one_letter_code
_entity_poly.pdbx_strand_id
1 'polypeptide(L)'
;MEPRLSRRSFIRWVICAGAAASMPAPLRAALEKAGRGRTPRLSSESFAVCHDVRDGTALPDPAPTLKCDVIVVGGGPSGLAAADRLAGADFLLLEKEPVVGGNCTSDEWEGLRFGTGAAWCSLFTPEVEKLFKRWKFKLLPIQGYDAVSFDGVWIDDFWTGRPDNPALDKLPYPESVKGGFRKFAADIQALDLAKEKDRLDQLSFAAFLKDYPPQLAAFWDAFGPSNWGAKTGDTSAYAGLSCARDWPKDQRYSFEGGLGVGAQRIYDQLPASDKRRVRTGAAVYRVRRGSQGAVVSWFEGGKARAAQAKAVVMAAPKYMARRLVEGIPQAQSSAMAAMRYAPYLMVNLCFDRAVWDLAYDNYPVGARAFTDFIPADFVRVGGG
;
A
#
# COMPACT_ATOMS: atom_id res chain seq x y z
N MET A 1 -35.55 -11.73 0.04
CA MET A 1 -34.29 -11.66 -0.73
C MET A 1 -33.77 -10.24 -0.58
N GLU A 2 -32.85 -9.98 0.34
CA GLU A 2 -32.30 -8.62 0.52
C GLU A 2 -31.61 -8.17 -0.78
N PRO A 3 -31.83 -6.92 -1.23
CA PRO A 3 -31.20 -6.44 -2.44
C PRO A 3 -29.68 -6.34 -2.20
N ARG A 4 -28.91 -7.16 -2.93
CA ARG A 4 -27.44 -7.07 -2.95
C ARG A 4 -27.06 -5.65 -3.39
N LEU A 5 -26.51 -4.88 -2.46
CA LEU A 5 -25.90 -3.57 -2.75
C LEU A 5 -24.88 -3.76 -3.88
N SER A 6 -25.08 -3.07 -5.01
CA SER A 6 -24.08 -3.06 -6.07
C SER A 6 -22.80 -2.39 -5.57
N ARG A 7 -21.62 -2.80 -6.08
CA ARG A 7 -20.33 -2.16 -5.73
C ARG A 7 -20.38 -0.63 -5.91
N ARG A 8 -21.09 -0.14 -6.93
CA ARG A 8 -21.31 1.30 -7.17
C ARG A 8 -22.20 1.95 -6.11
N SER A 9 -23.23 1.25 -5.64
CA SER A 9 -24.15 1.75 -4.59
C SER A 9 -23.48 1.78 -3.22
N PHE A 10 -22.65 0.79 -2.90
CA PHE A 10 -21.86 0.73 -1.67
C PHE A 10 -20.87 1.91 -1.58
N ILE A 11 -20.13 2.18 -2.67
CA ILE A 11 -19.13 3.27 -2.69
C ILE A 11 -19.78 4.65 -2.63
N ARG A 12 -20.90 4.88 -3.33
CA ARG A 12 -21.67 6.14 -3.22
C ARG A 12 -22.13 6.40 -1.78
N TRP A 13 -22.57 5.35 -1.08
CA TRP A 13 -22.95 5.45 0.33
C TRP A 13 -21.77 5.78 1.24
N VAL A 14 -20.62 5.11 1.06
CA VAL A 14 -19.40 5.33 1.87
C VAL A 14 -18.83 6.74 1.68
N ILE A 15 -18.76 7.25 0.45
CA ILE A 15 -18.18 8.56 0.14
C ILE A 15 -19.08 9.71 0.63
N CYS A 16 -20.40 9.59 0.48
CA CYS A 16 -21.32 10.72 0.76
C CYS A 16 -21.77 10.81 2.23
N ALA A 17 -21.78 9.73 3.01
CA ALA A 17 -22.47 9.71 4.30
C ALA A 17 -21.59 9.96 5.54
N GLY A 18 -20.27 9.76 5.48
CA GLY A 18 -19.44 9.75 6.71
C GLY A 18 -18.23 10.68 6.72
N ALA A 19 -17.80 11.22 5.58
CA ALA A 19 -16.54 11.96 5.48
C ALA A 19 -16.64 13.42 6.00
N ALA A 20 -17.76 14.11 5.74
CA ALA A 20 -17.85 15.55 6.00
C ALA A 20 -17.84 15.95 7.48
N ALA A 21 -18.25 15.07 8.40
CA ALA A 21 -18.39 15.41 9.82
C ALA A 21 -17.07 15.36 10.62
N SER A 22 -16.05 14.64 10.12
CA SER A 22 -14.75 14.47 10.77
C SER A 22 -13.59 15.12 10.02
N MET A 23 -13.89 15.90 8.97
CA MET A 23 -12.90 16.63 8.19
C MET A 23 -12.65 18.02 8.78
N PRO A 24 -11.43 18.57 8.64
CA PRO A 24 -11.16 19.96 8.99
C PRO A 24 -12.12 20.92 8.27
N ALA A 25 -12.46 22.03 8.92
CA ALA A 25 -13.43 23.01 8.39
C ALA A 25 -13.12 23.50 6.96
N PRO A 26 -11.85 23.76 6.57
CA PRO A 26 -11.51 24.14 5.19
C PRO A 26 -11.86 23.05 4.16
N LEU A 27 -11.56 21.78 4.46
CA LEU A 27 -11.83 20.64 3.60
C LEU A 27 -13.33 20.37 3.48
N ARG A 28 -14.07 20.47 4.60
CA ARG A 28 -15.54 20.34 4.60
C ARG A 28 -16.18 21.43 3.74
N ALA A 29 -15.77 22.69 3.89
CA ALA A 29 -16.29 23.80 3.10
C ALA A 29 -15.95 23.66 1.61
N ALA A 30 -14.76 23.14 1.28
CA ALA A 30 -14.36 22.87 -0.09
C ALA A 30 -15.20 21.74 -0.72
N LEU A 31 -15.50 20.67 0.02
CA LEU A 31 -16.38 19.58 -0.42
C LEU A 31 -17.84 20.02 -0.61
N GLU A 32 -18.35 20.87 0.27
CA GLU A 32 -19.70 21.44 0.13
C GLU A 32 -19.82 22.37 -1.09
N LYS A 33 -18.73 23.04 -1.48
CA LYS A 33 -18.64 23.89 -2.68
C LYS A 33 -18.31 23.10 -3.96
N ALA A 34 -17.61 21.96 -3.86
CA ALA A 34 -17.26 21.11 -4.98
C ALA A 34 -18.55 20.56 -5.64
N GLY A 35 -18.81 21.03 -6.85
CA GLY A 35 -20.13 21.03 -7.45
C GLY A 35 -20.82 19.66 -7.56
N ARG A 36 -22.12 19.67 -7.24
CA ARG A 36 -23.09 18.69 -7.73
C ARG A 36 -23.03 18.66 -9.26
N GLY A 37 -22.48 17.60 -9.87
CA GLY A 37 -22.53 17.46 -11.34
C GLY A 37 -21.45 16.62 -12.03
N ARG A 38 -20.30 16.34 -11.39
CA ARG A 38 -19.28 15.45 -11.99
C ARG A 38 -19.49 14.01 -11.54
N THR A 39 -19.52 13.07 -12.50
CA THR A 39 -19.59 11.63 -12.19
C THR A 39 -18.21 11.18 -11.70
N PRO A 40 -18.10 10.53 -10.52
CA PRO A 40 -16.82 10.05 -10.03
C PRO A 40 -16.20 9.04 -11.01
N ARG A 41 -14.92 9.21 -11.32
CA ARG A 41 -14.14 8.23 -12.08
C ARG A 41 -13.71 7.13 -11.11
N LEU A 42 -14.19 5.91 -11.36
CA LEU A 42 -13.78 4.73 -10.60
C LEU A 42 -12.84 3.89 -11.48
N SER A 43 -11.56 3.91 -11.15
CA SER A 43 -10.58 2.94 -11.63
C SER A 43 -10.51 1.76 -10.64
N SER A 44 -10.30 0.55 -11.14
CA SER A 44 -9.95 -0.60 -10.31
C SER A 44 -9.21 -1.63 -11.13
N GLU A 45 -8.39 -2.43 -10.46
CA GLU A 45 -7.74 -3.59 -11.09
C GLU A 45 -8.76 -4.55 -11.71
N SER A 46 -8.33 -5.23 -12.78
CA SER A 46 -9.11 -6.27 -13.46
C SER A 46 -9.01 -7.60 -12.71
N PHE A 47 -10.09 -8.07 -12.09
CA PHE A 47 -10.06 -9.33 -11.32
C PHE A 47 -10.73 -10.52 -12.03
N ALA A 48 -11.19 -10.38 -13.27
CA ALA A 48 -11.94 -11.45 -13.95
C ALA A 48 -11.19 -12.79 -13.96
N VAL A 49 -9.98 -12.83 -14.55
CA VAL A 49 -9.14 -14.04 -14.59
C VAL A 49 -8.74 -14.49 -13.18
N CYS A 50 -8.54 -13.55 -12.25
CA CYS A 50 -8.22 -13.90 -10.86
C CYS A 50 -9.39 -14.59 -10.16
N HIS A 51 -10.63 -14.20 -10.44
CA HIS A 51 -11.83 -14.85 -9.95
C HIS A 51 -12.01 -16.23 -10.58
N ASP A 52 -11.81 -16.36 -11.89
CA ASP A 52 -11.86 -17.67 -12.56
C ASP A 52 -10.88 -18.67 -11.92
N VAL A 53 -9.65 -18.24 -11.65
CA VAL A 53 -8.63 -19.02 -10.93
C VAL A 53 -9.06 -19.32 -9.49
N ARG A 54 -9.57 -18.33 -8.75
CA ARG A 54 -10.02 -18.50 -7.36
C ARG A 54 -11.16 -19.50 -7.26
N ASP A 55 -12.08 -19.45 -8.21
CA ASP A 55 -13.34 -20.21 -8.22
C ASP A 55 -13.16 -21.60 -8.87
N GLY A 56 -11.95 -21.92 -9.35
CA GLY A 56 -11.63 -23.23 -9.92
C GLY A 56 -12.31 -23.47 -11.27
N THR A 57 -12.55 -22.40 -12.03
CA THR A 57 -13.11 -22.50 -13.38
C THR A 57 -12.16 -23.31 -14.27
N ALA A 58 -12.70 -24.13 -15.17
CA ALA A 58 -11.91 -24.87 -16.13
C ALA A 58 -11.23 -23.90 -17.12
N LEU A 59 -9.91 -23.84 -17.08
CA LEU A 59 -9.09 -22.93 -17.88
C LEU A 59 -8.32 -23.71 -18.96
N PRO A 60 -8.05 -23.09 -20.14
CA PRO A 60 -7.29 -23.76 -21.20
C PRO A 60 -5.89 -24.21 -20.77
N ASP A 61 -5.34 -25.24 -21.41
CA ASP A 61 -3.94 -25.67 -21.26
C ASP A 61 -3.25 -25.69 -22.63
N PRO A 62 -2.95 -24.51 -23.20
CA PRO A 62 -2.29 -24.45 -24.50
C PRO A 62 -0.86 -25.00 -24.40
N ALA A 63 -0.40 -25.63 -25.49
CA ALA A 63 1.01 -26.02 -25.60
C ALA A 63 1.91 -24.76 -25.56
N PRO A 64 3.08 -24.81 -24.89
CA PRO A 64 3.98 -23.66 -24.82
C PRO A 64 4.55 -23.36 -26.22
N THR A 65 4.32 -22.15 -26.72
CA THR A 65 4.81 -21.69 -28.03
C THR A 65 6.01 -20.76 -27.91
N LEU A 66 6.34 -20.32 -26.70
CA LEU A 66 7.47 -19.45 -26.40
C LEU A 66 8.43 -20.15 -25.43
N LYS A 67 9.71 -19.79 -25.50
CA LYS A 67 10.75 -20.24 -24.57
C LYS A 67 11.57 -19.04 -24.13
N CYS A 68 11.91 -18.97 -22.85
CA CYS A 68 12.87 -18.02 -22.31
C CYS A 68 13.59 -18.59 -21.08
N ASP A 69 14.59 -17.91 -20.54
CA ASP A 69 15.27 -18.35 -19.34
C ASP A 69 14.43 -18.09 -18.08
N VAL A 70 13.85 -16.89 -17.96
CA VAL A 70 13.12 -16.48 -16.76
C VAL A 70 11.78 -15.82 -17.10
N ILE A 71 10.70 -16.24 -16.44
CA ILE A 71 9.43 -15.50 -16.46
C ILE A 71 9.23 -14.77 -15.14
N VAL A 72 8.87 -13.49 -15.20
CA VAL A 72 8.47 -12.67 -14.03
C VAL A 72 6.96 -12.48 -14.09
N VAL A 73 6.24 -12.90 -13.04
CA VAL A 73 4.77 -12.77 -12.94
C VAL A 73 4.43 -11.57 -12.05
N GLY A 74 3.93 -10.50 -12.65
CA GLY A 74 3.60 -9.22 -12.01
C GLY A 74 4.60 -8.12 -12.39
N GLY A 75 4.07 -6.98 -12.82
CA GLY A 75 4.78 -5.76 -13.23
C GLY A 75 4.69 -4.63 -12.21
N GLY A 76 4.48 -4.94 -10.93
CA GLY A 76 4.66 -4.01 -9.82
C GLY A 76 6.15 -3.72 -9.52
N PRO A 77 6.47 -2.94 -8.46
CA PRO A 77 7.84 -2.52 -8.16
C PRO A 77 8.81 -3.70 -8.01
N SER A 78 8.41 -4.78 -7.35
CA SER A 78 9.23 -5.99 -7.20
C SER A 78 9.51 -6.68 -8.54
N GLY A 79 8.52 -6.74 -9.44
CA GLY A 79 8.67 -7.34 -10.76
C GLY A 79 9.53 -6.50 -11.69
N LEU A 80 9.35 -5.18 -11.66
CA LEU A 80 10.18 -4.23 -12.41
C LEU A 80 11.62 -4.23 -11.90
N ALA A 81 11.85 -4.32 -10.59
CA ALA A 81 13.20 -4.48 -10.04
C ALA A 81 13.86 -5.80 -10.48
N ALA A 82 13.08 -6.89 -10.56
CA ALA A 82 13.56 -8.15 -11.11
C ALA A 82 13.92 -8.02 -12.61
N ALA A 83 13.07 -7.37 -13.41
CA ALA A 83 13.34 -7.11 -14.83
C ALA A 83 14.58 -6.24 -15.03
N ASP A 84 14.77 -5.18 -14.24
CA ASP A 84 15.99 -4.35 -14.26
C ASP A 84 17.24 -5.18 -13.90
N ARG A 85 17.13 -6.13 -12.97
CA ARG A 85 18.26 -7.03 -12.65
C ARG A 85 18.55 -8.06 -13.75
N LEU A 86 17.54 -8.43 -14.53
CA LEU A 86 17.58 -9.34 -15.67
C LEU A 86 17.83 -8.62 -17.01
N ALA A 87 18.06 -7.31 -17.01
CA ALA A 87 18.26 -6.55 -18.24
C ALA A 87 19.37 -7.18 -19.10
N GLY A 88 19.10 -7.34 -20.40
CA GLY A 88 19.94 -8.04 -21.37
C GLY A 88 19.85 -9.57 -21.35
N ALA A 89 19.20 -10.18 -20.36
CA ALA A 89 18.95 -11.64 -20.32
C ALA A 89 17.69 -12.02 -21.09
N ASP A 90 17.50 -13.33 -21.31
CA ASP A 90 16.32 -13.86 -21.96
C ASP A 90 15.14 -14.01 -20.97
N PHE A 91 14.45 -12.90 -20.68
CA PHE A 91 13.29 -12.90 -19.79
C PHE A 91 11.98 -12.53 -20.48
N LEU A 92 10.86 -12.78 -19.79
CA LEU A 92 9.51 -12.33 -20.12
C LEU A 92 8.80 -11.87 -18.84
N LEU A 93 8.34 -10.62 -18.78
CA LEU A 93 7.51 -10.10 -17.69
C LEU A 93 6.05 -10.07 -18.13
N LEU A 94 5.15 -10.62 -17.31
CA LEU A 94 3.71 -10.66 -17.57
C LEU A 94 2.97 -9.83 -16.51
N GLU A 95 2.33 -8.75 -16.94
CA GLU A 95 1.50 -7.85 -16.12
C GLU A 95 0.05 -7.90 -16.60
N LYS A 96 -0.88 -8.11 -15.68
CA LYS A 96 -2.32 -8.26 -15.97
C LYS A 96 -2.97 -6.95 -16.40
N GLU A 97 -2.57 -5.85 -15.79
CA GLU A 97 -3.08 -4.52 -16.08
C GLU A 97 -2.51 -3.97 -17.39
N PRO A 98 -3.18 -2.99 -18.05
CA PRO A 98 -2.68 -2.38 -19.28
C PRO A 98 -1.39 -1.55 -19.07
N VAL A 99 -1.06 -1.25 -17.82
CA VAL A 99 0.11 -0.48 -17.40
C VAL A 99 0.88 -1.24 -16.32
N VAL A 100 2.18 -0.97 -16.22
CA VAL A 100 3.01 -1.45 -15.12
C VAL A 100 2.82 -0.57 -13.87
N GLY A 101 3.30 -1.03 -12.72
CA GLY A 101 3.37 -0.26 -11.49
C GLY A 101 2.64 -0.86 -10.30
N GLY A 102 1.63 -1.71 -10.53
CA GLY A 102 0.83 -2.29 -9.45
C GLY A 102 0.27 -1.21 -8.51
N ASN A 103 0.49 -1.36 -7.20
CA ASN A 103 0.10 -0.36 -6.20
C ASN A 103 0.86 0.98 -6.32
N CYS A 104 1.95 1.04 -7.09
CA CYS A 104 2.65 2.26 -7.44
C CYS A 104 2.20 2.70 -8.84
N THR A 105 0.99 3.24 -8.93
CA THR A 105 0.45 3.87 -10.15
C THR A 105 0.14 5.34 -9.88
N SER A 106 0.01 6.12 -10.96
CA SER A 106 -0.28 7.55 -10.90
C SER A 106 -1.34 7.89 -11.93
N ASP A 107 -2.11 8.94 -11.66
CA ASP A 107 -3.08 9.53 -12.57
C ASP A 107 -2.86 11.06 -12.62
N GLU A 108 -3.65 11.77 -13.41
CA GLU A 108 -3.54 13.20 -13.62
C GLU A 108 -4.90 13.90 -13.59
N TRP A 109 -4.91 15.10 -13.03
CA TRP A 109 -6.02 16.03 -13.09
C TRP A 109 -5.52 17.44 -13.37
N GLU A 110 -5.94 18.02 -14.50
CA GLU A 110 -5.61 19.40 -14.90
C GLU A 110 -4.09 19.72 -14.83
N GLY A 111 -3.26 18.76 -15.24
CA GLY A 111 -1.79 18.87 -15.21
C GLY A 111 -1.15 18.55 -13.86
N LEU A 112 -1.94 18.30 -12.80
CA LEU A 112 -1.47 17.84 -11.50
C LEU A 112 -1.50 16.31 -11.46
N ARG A 113 -0.31 15.70 -11.34
CA ARG A 113 -0.20 14.26 -11.16
C ARG A 113 -0.36 13.90 -9.68
N PHE A 114 -1.00 12.76 -9.42
CA PHE A 114 -1.15 12.21 -8.07
C PHE A 114 -1.01 10.68 -8.08
N GLY A 115 -0.62 10.10 -6.94
CA GLY A 115 -0.56 8.65 -6.77
C GLY A 115 -1.93 8.03 -6.56
N THR A 116 -2.13 6.79 -7.01
CA THR A 116 -3.40 6.05 -6.85
C THR A 116 -3.33 4.93 -5.81
N GLY A 117 -2.21 4.81 -5.10
CA GLY A 117 -1.99 3.78 -4.10
C GLY A 117 -0.85 4.15 -3.14
N ALA A 118 0.39 3.76 -3.49
CA ALA A 118 1.53 3.97 -2.61
C ALA A 118 1.88 5.46 -2.44
N ALA A 119 1.99 5.90 -1.17
CA ALA A 119 2.13 7.30 -0.80
C ALA A 119 3.59 7.80 -0.78
N TRP A 120 4.48 7.08 -0.10
CA TRP A 120 5.88 7.48 0.11
C TRP A 120 6.80 6.26 0.24
N CYS A 121 8.10 6.48 0.15
CA CYS A 121 9.15 5.47 0.34
C CYS A 121 10.27 6.00 1.24
N SER A 122 11.08 5.10 1.81
CA SER A 122 12.29 5.43 2.56
C SER A 122 13.50 4.62 2.06
N LEU A 123 14.71 5.07 2.39
CA LEU A 123 15.96 4.38 2.09
C LEU A 123 16.43 3.60 3.31
N PHE A 124 15.67 2.56 3.68
CA PHE A 124 15.81 1.85 4.96
C PHE A 124 16.94 0.80 4.99
N THR A 125 17.54 0.45 3.83
CA THR A 125 18.74 -0.39 3.78
C THR A 125 19.73 0.07 2.69
N PRO A 126 21.02 -0.30 2.80
CA PRO A 126 22.02 -0.04 1.76
C PRO A 126 21.66 -0.66 0.40
N GLU A 127 20.94 -1.78 0.36
CA GLU A 127 20.49 -2.42 -0.89
C GLU A 127 19.43 -1.57 -1.59
N VAL A 128 18.47 -1.04 -0.83
CA VAL A 128 17.43 -0.14 -1.36
C VAL A 128 18.07 1.16 -1.86
N GLU A 129 19.01 1.72 -1.10
CA GLU A 129 19.75 2.91 -1.52
C GLU A 129 20.51 2.68 -2.83
N LYS A 130 21.19 1.53 -2.99
CA LYS A 130 21.87 1.16 -4.24
C LYS A 130 20.91 1.06 -5.42
N LEU A 131 19.72 0.48 -5.22
CA LEU A 131 18.69 0.40 -6.27
C LEU A 131 18.21 1.80 -6.69
N PHE A 132 17.91 2.66 -5.72
CA PHE A 132 17.43 4.02 -5.97
C PHE A 132 18.49 4.88 -6.69
N LYS A 133 19.77 4.73 -6.32
CA LYS A 133 20.90 5.35 -7.04
C LYS A 133 21.00 4.83 -8.47
N ARG A 134 20.88 3.51 -8.68
CA ARG A 134 20.90 2.89 -10.01
C ARG A 134 19.79 3.43 -10.90
N TRP A 135 18.58 3.57 -10.36
CA TRP A 135 17.42 4.09 -11.08
C TRP A 135 17.42 5.63 -11.22
N LYS A 136 18.46 6.30 -10.72
CA LYS A 136 18.65 7.76 -10.80
C LYS A 136 17.39 8.52 -10.37
N PHE A 137 16.74 8.05 -9.31
CA PHE A 137 15.55 8.69 -8.80
C PHE A 137 15.88 10.05 -8.21
N LYS A 138 15.18 11.08 -8.68
CA LYS A 138 15.15 12.39 -8.01
C LYS A 138 14.15 12.30 -6.86
N LEU A 139 14.66 12.01 -5.68
CA LEU A 139 13.85 11.89 -4.47
C LEU A 139 13.51 13.28 -3.93
N LEU A 140 12.23 13.54 -3.69
CA LEU A 140 11.78 14.76 -3.02
C LEU A 140 11.54 14.44 -1.54
N PRO A 141 12.30 15.03 -0.60
CA PRO A 141 12.10 14.78 0.81
C PRO A 141 10.75 15.33 1.26
N ILE A 142 10.06 14.56 2.10
CA ILE A 142 8.85 15.01 2.77
C ILE A 142 9.26 15.78 4.04
N GLN A 143 8.78 17.02 4.18
CA GLN A 143 9.06 17.92 5.30
C GLN A 143 7.79 18.17 6.12
N GLY A 144 7.74 17.78 7.39
CA GLY A 144 6.49 17.75 8.17
C GLY A 144 5.77 16.43 7.92
N TYR A 145 5.86 15.54 8.90
CA TYR A 145 5.72 14.11 8.67
C TYR A 145 4.27 13.65 8.83
N ASP A 146 3.80 13.67 10.08
CA ASP A 146 2.49 13.16 10.45
C ASP A 146 1.80 14.18 11.35
N ALA A 147 0.57 14.57 11.01
CA ALA A 147 -0.31 15.27 11.92
C ALA A 147 -1.42 14.34 12.40
N VAL A 148 -1.81 14.50 13.66
CA VAL A 148 -2.87 13.69 14.27
C VAL A 148 -3.88 14.63 14.92
N SER A 149 -5.17 14.40 14.68
CA SER A 149 -6.23 15.13 15.36
C SER A 149 -6.83 14.31 16.47
N PHE A 150 -6.86 14.87 17.68
CA PHE A 150 -7.59 14.37 18.84
C PHE A 150 -8.71 15.35 19.17
N ASP A 151 -9.97 14.91 19.14
CA ASP A 151 -11.14 15.75 19.43
C ASP A 151 -11.15 17.10 18.69
N GLY A 152 -10.69 17.10 17.44
CA GLY A 152 -10.62 18.27 16.56
C GLY A 152 -9.38 19.15 16.73
N VAL A 153 -8.54 18.89 17.75
CA VAL A 153 -7.24 19.54 17.92
C VAL A 153 -6.18 18.80 17.12
N TRP A 154 -5.64 19.47 16.11
CA TRP A 154 -4.56 18.95 15.27
C TRP A 154 -3.19 19.21 15.91
N ILE A 155 -2.36 18.17 15.94
CA ILE A 155 -1.00 18.20 16.47
C ILE A 155 -0.06 17.69 15.38
N ASP A 156 0.88 18.54 15.00
CA ASP A 156 1.97 18.25 14.06
C ASP A 156 3.07 17.41 14.72
N ASP A 157 3.72 16.58 13.91
CA ASP A 157 4.81 15.66 14.31
C ASP A 157 4.51 14.92 15.63
N PHE A 158 3.27 14.44 15.75
CA PHE A 158 2.70 14.03 17.03
C PHE A 158 3.46 12.88 17.71
N TRP A 159 3.91 11.88 16.95
CA TRP A 159 4.49 10.66 17.52
C TRP A 159 5.97 10.51 17.14
N THR A 160 6.81 10.29 18.16
CA THR A 160 8.26 10.05 17.99
C THR A 160 8.74 8.77 18.69
N GLY A 161 7.83 8.01 19.29
CA GLY A 161 8.18 6.84 20.10
C GLY A 161 8.91 7.15 21.42
N ARG A 162 9.05 8.43 21.79
CA ARG A 162 9.80 8.88 22.99
C ARG A 162 8.91 9.56 24.03
N PRO A 163 9.17 9.34 25.35
CA PRO A 163 8.35 9.89 26.42
C PRO A 163 8.55 11.40 26.65
N ASP A 164 9.68 11.96 26.22
CA ASP A 164 10.04 13.39 26.32
C ASP A 164 9.53 14.22 25.13
N ASN A 165 8.69 13.62 24.27
CA ASN A 165 8.11 14.29 23.12
C ASN A 165 7.18 15.45 23.55
N PRO A 166 7.51 16.72 23.23
CA PRO A 166 6.71 17.88 23.62
C PRO A 166 5.32 17.90 22.97
N ALA A 167 5.10 17.18 21.86
CA ALA A 167 3.79 17.08 21.22
C ALA A 167 2.75 16.39 22.13
N LEU A 168 3.18 15.58 23.10
CA LEU A 168 2.27 14.95 24.07
C LEU A 168 1.63 15.97 25.02
N ASP A 169 2.27 17.12 25.25
CA ASP A 169 1.74 18.20 26.09
C ASP A 169 0.55 18.92 25.43
N LYS A 170 0.51 18.89 24.08
CA LYS A 170 -0.52 19.50 23.23
C LYS A 170 -1.81 18.67 23.18
N LEU A 171 -1.82 17.44 23.69
CA LEU A 171 -3.03 16.60 23.74
C LEU A 171 -4.17 17.33 24.50
N PRO A 172 -5.41 17.35 23.96
CA PRO A 172 -6.56 18.01 24.60
C PRO A 172 -7.17 17.16 25.73
N TYR A 173 -6.34 16.46 26.49
CA TYR A 173 -6.76 15.53 27.55
C TYR A 173 -6.15 15.90 28.91
N PRO A 174 -6.73 15.43 30.03
CA PRO A 174 -6.14 15.58 31.35
C PRO A 174 -4.73 14.95 31.45
N GLU A 175 -3.93 15.42 32.42
CA GLU A 175 -2.56 14.91 32.63
C GLU A 175 -2.49 13.40 32.90
N SER A 176 -3.56 12.78 33.40
CA SER A 176 -3.62 11.32 33.54
C SER A 176 -3.52 10.58 32.19
N VAL A 177 -4.16 11.10 31.14
CA VAL A 177 -4.11 10.53 29.79
C VAL A 177 -2.75 10.80 29.17
N LYS A 178 -2.27 12.06 29.23
CA LYS A 178 -0.93 12.43 28.73
C LYS A 178 0.18 11.62 29.40
N GLY A 179 0.10 11.47 30.72
CA GLY A 179 0.99 10.63 31.51
C GLY A 179 0.98 9.17 31.05
N GLY A 180 -0.19 8.64 30.65
CA GLY A 180 -0.30 7.31 30.07
C GLY A 180 0.37 7.16 28.70
N PHE A 181 0.32 8.17 27.83
CA PHE A 181 1.08 8.19 26.57
C PHE A 181 2.59 8.22 26.83
N ARG A 182 3.05 9.07 27.75
CA ARG A 182 4.48 9.12 28.15
C ARG A 182 4.93 7.79 28.76
N LYS A 183 4.11 7.19 29.62
CA LYS A 183 4.37 5.86 30.20
C LYS A 183 4.52 4.80 29.11
N PHE A 184 3.58 4.73 28.16
CA PHE A 184 3.67 3.80 27.04
C PHE A 184 4.95 3.99 26.24
N ALA A 185 5.29 5.23 25.88
CA ALA A 185 6.52 5.53 25.15
C ALA A 185 7.79 5.12 25.94
N ALA A 186 7.80 5.29 27.27
CA ALA A 186 8.90 4.82 28.11
C ALA A 186 8.98 3.28 28.15
N ASP A 187 7.84 2.60 28.32
CA ASP A 187 7.76 1.15 28.43
C ASP A 187 8.23 0.46 27.13
N ILE A 188 7.85 0.99 25.95
CA ILE A 188 8.30 0.41 24.66
C ILE A 188 9.79 0.63 24.40
N GLN A 189 10.39 1.70 24.93
CA GLN A 189 11.84 1.94 24.82
C GLN A 189 12.63 1.01 25.76
N ALA A 190 12.07 0.69 26.93
CA ALA A 190 12.67 -0.28 27.87
C ALA A 190 12.50 -1.74 27.43
N LEU A 191 11.57 -2.01 26.51
CA LEU A 191 11.24 -3.37 26.06
C LEU A 191 12.25 -3.89 25.03
N ASP A 192 12.87 -5.03 25.33
CA ASP A 192 13.66 -5.78 24.36
C ASP A 192 12.74 -6.54 23.39
N LEU A 193 12.33 -5.84 22.32
CA LEU A 193 11.45 -6.42 21.29
C LEU A 193 12.04 -7.65 20.60
N ALA A 194 13.37 -7.77 20.51
CA ALA A 194 14.00 -8.90 19.85
C ALA A 194 13.84 -10.17 20.70
N LYS A 195 14.10 -10.05 22.02
CA LYS A 195 13.94 -11.13 22.97
C LYS A 195 12.47 -11.54 23.17
N GLU A 196 11.56 -10.57 23.14
CA GLU A 196 10.14 -10.78 23.42
C GLU A 196 9.31 -11.11 22.16
N LYS A 197 9.94 -11.18 20.99
CA LYS A 197 9.27 -11.31 19.69
C LYS A 197 8.21 -12.40 19.68
N ASP A 198 8.58 -13.64 19.99
CA ASP A 198 7.67 -14.78 19.83
C ASP A 198 6.47 -14.69 20.77
N ARG A 199 6.66 -14.19 22.00
CA ARG A 199 5.56 -13.96 22.94
C ARG A 199 4.63 -12.84 22.45
N LEU A 200 5.20 -11.71 22.02
CA LEU A 200 4.44 -10.55 21.56
C LEU A 200 3.70 -10.83 20.24
N ASP A 201 4.24 -11.70 19.39
CA ASP A 201 3.60 -12.06 18.11
C ASP A 201 2.38 -12.98 18.29
N GLN A 202 2.21 -13.57 19.48
CA GLN A 202 1.01 -14.33 19.87
C GLN A 202 -0.06 -13.47 20.56
N LEU A 203 0.20 -12.18 20.78
CA LEU A 203 -0.74 -11.24 21.40
C LEU A 203 -1.27 -10.25 20.37
N SER A 204 -2.51 -9.80 20.54
CA SER A 204 -2.97 -8.62 19.80
C SER A 204 -2.36 -7.36 20.42
N PHE A 205 -2.18 -6.33 19.61
CA PHE A 205 -1.68 -5.04 20.07
C PHE A 205 -2.67 -4.40 21.06
N ALA A 206 -3.98 -4.57 20.83
CA ALA A 206 -5.01 -4.16 21.79
C ALA A 206 -4.85 -4.83 23.17
N ALA A 207 -4.48 -6.12 23.22
CA ALA A 207 -4.25 -6.82 24.48
C ALA A 207 -3.06 -6.24 25.25
N PHE A 208 -2.03 -5.76 24.56
CA PHE A 208 -0.91 -5.04 25.18
C PHE A 208 -1.33 -3.64 25.67
N LEU A 209 -2.21 -2.97 24.93
CA LEU A 209 -2.64 -1.59 25.23
C LEU A 209 -3.67 -1.49 26.38
N LYS A 210 -4.17 -2.61 26.90
CA LYS A 210 -5.27 -2.65 27.89
C LYS A 210 -5.02 -1.84 29.17
N ASP A 211 -3.76 -1.72 29.60
CA ASP A 211 -3.36 -1.07 30.85
C ASP A 211 -2.99 0.42 30.64
N TYR A 212 -3.21 0.94 29.42
CA TYR A 212 -2.96 2.34 29.04
C TYR A 212 -4.29 3.05 28.74
N PRO A 213 -4.30 4.40 28.66
CA PRO A 213 -5.51 5.13 28.32
C PRO A 213 -6.10 4.69 26.97
N PRO A 214 -7.44 4.57 26.86
CA PRO A 214 -8.09 4.11 25.63
C PRO A 214 -7.81 5.00 24.41
N GLN A 215 -7.47 6.27 24.62
CA GLN A 215 -7.06 7.21 23.58
C GLN A 215 -5.81 6.73 22.82
N LEU A 216 -4.93 5.96 23.47
CA LEU A 216 -3.75 5.39 22.82
C LEU A 216 -4.15 4.30 21.82
N ALA A 217 -5.09 3.42 22.19
CA ALA A 217 -5.64 2.45 21.26
C ALA A 217 -6.41 3.13 20.11
N ALA A 218 -7.17 4.20 20.41
CA ALA A 218 -7.87 4.98 19.40
C ALA A 218 -6.91 5.64 18.39
N PHE A 219 -5.77 6.16 18.85
CA PHE A 219 -4.71 6.67 17.98
C PHE A 219 -4.19 5.57 17.04
N TRP A 220 -3.79 4.42 17.58
CA TRP A 220 -3.29 3.32 16.78
C TRP A 220 -4.35 2.69 15.85
N ASP A 221 -5.64 2.76 16.22
CA ASP A 221 -6.75 2.35 15.38
C ASP A 221 -7.05 3.33 14.24
N ALA A 222 -6.62 4.59 14.35
CA ALA A 222 -6.62 5.55 13.23
C ALA A 222 -5.40 5.35 12.33
N PHE A 223 -4.23 5.09 12.92
CA PHE A 223 -2.96 4.95 12.21
C PHE A 223 -2.80 3.61 11.47
N GLY A 224 -3.05 2.49 12.15
CA GLY A 224 -2.76 1.14 11.66
C GLY A 224 -3.45 0.75 10.35
N PRO A 225 -4.75 1.06 10.14
CA PRO A 225 -5.44 0.73 8.90
C PRO A 225 -4.80 1.28 7.62
N SER A 226 -4.24 2.50 7.63
CA SER A 226 -3.56 3.07 6.44
C SER A 226 -2.15 2.54 6.25
N ASN A 227 -1.49 2.14 7.33
CA ASN A 227 -0.08 1.74 7.30
C ASN A 227 0.11 0.23 7.06
N TRP A 228 -0.74 -0.62 7.64
CA TRP A 228 -0.67 -2.08 7.48
C TRP A 228 -2.04 -2.77 7.36
N GLY A 229 -3.14 -2.03 7.26
CA GLY A 229 -4.46 -2.58 6.95
C GLY A 229 -5.20 -3.20 8.13
N ALA A 230 -4.79 -2.95 9.37
CA ALA A 230 -5.46 -3.51 10.55
C ALA A 230 -5.52 -2.53 11.73
N LYS A 231 -6.58 -2.69 12.54
CA LYS A 231 -6.70 -2.05 13.85
C LYS A 231 -5.91 -2.83 14.90
N THR A 232 -5.71 -2.23 16.07
CA THR A 232 -4.97 -2.82 17.20
C THR A 232 -5.45 -4.22 17.60
N GLY A 233 -6.77 -4.48 17.50
CA GLY A 233 -7.35 -5.79 17.81
C GLY A 233 -6.96 -6.92 16.83
N ASP A 234 -6.66 -6.57 15.59
CA ASP A 234 -6.26 -7.50 14.51
C ASP A 234 -4.75 -7.40 14.19
N THR A 235 -3.99 -6.61 14.97
CA THR A 235 -2.56 -6.38 14.77
C THR A 235 -1.76 -7.17 15.81
N SER A 236 -0.70 -7.86 15.40
CA SER A 236 0.26 -8.49 16.33
C SER A 236 0.88 -7.43 17.25
N ALA A 237 0.99 -7.70 18.56
CA ALA A 237 1.61 -6.76 19.48
C ALA A 237 3.08 -6.51 19.11
N TYR A 238 3.78 -7.52 18.61
CA TYR A 238 5.15 -7.34 18.11
C TYR A 238 5.20 -6.32 16.97
N ALA A 239 4.30 -6.43 15.99
CA ALA A 239 4.26 -5.52 14.84
C ALA A 239 3.88 -4.08 15.28
N GLY A 240 2.84 -3.95 16.10
CA GLY A 240 2.37 -2.66 16.62
C GLY A 240 3.42 -1.95 17.47
N LEU A 241 4.08 -2.68 18.38
CA LEU A 241 5.12 -2.12 19.26
C LEU A 241 6.39 -1.78 18.50
N SER A 242 6.78 -2.60 17.51
CA SER A 242 7.93 -2.29 16.65
C SER A 242 7.71 -0.99 15.89
N CYS A 243 6.51 -0.79 15.34
CA CYS A 243 6.15 0.49 14.72
C CYS A 243 6.12 1.63 15.77
N ALA A 244 5.44 1.45 16.89
CA ALA A 244 5.31 2.48 17.91
C ALA A 244 6.66 2.96 18.46
N ARG A 245 7.64 2.07 18.57
CA ARG A 245 8.98 2.41 19.08
C ARG A 245 9.83 3.15 18.05
N ASP A 246 9.79 2.69 16.81
CA ASP A 246 10.74 3.11 15.78
C ASP A 246 10.16 4.17 14.83
N TRP A 247 8.90 4.60 14.98
CA TRP A 247 8.26 5.57 14.08
C TRP A 247 8.42 7.04 14.53
N PRO A 248 8.81 7.97 13.62
CA PRO A 248 9.39 7.73 12.30
C PRO A 248 10.89 7.43 12.39
N LYS A 249 11.39 6.42 11.65
CA LYS A 249 12.80 6.00 11.71
C LYS A 249 13.70 6.71 10.72
N ASP A 250 13.20 6.84 9.48
CA ASP A 250 13.98 7.21 8.31
C ASP A 250 13.34 8.40 7.59
N GLN A 251 14.16 9.18 6.89
CA GLN A 251 13.67 10.22 5.97
C GLN A 251 12.73 9.59 4.93
N ARG A 252 11.53 10.16 4.81
CA ARG A 252 10.56 9.79 3.80
C ARG A 252 10.72 10.65 2.55
N TYR A 253 10.47 10.02 1.41
CA TYR A 253 10.52 10.64 0.10
C TYR A 253 9.28 10.29 -0.70
N SER A 254 8.91 11.20 -1.60
CA SER A 254 7.95 10.90 -2.68
C SER A 254 8.41 11.56 -3.99
N PHE A 255 7.53 11.55 -4.98
CA PHE A 255 7.74 12.20 -6.27
C PHE A 255 6.55 13.11 -6.56
N GLU A 256 6.74 14.10 -7.42
CA GLU A 256 5.61 14.77 -8.06
C GLU A 256 4.80 13.73 -8.86
N GLY A 257 3.55 13.50 -8.45
CA GLY A 257 2.73 12.39 -8.96
C GLY A 257 2.75 11.10 -8.14
N GLY A 258 3.40 11.09 -6.98
CA GLY A 258 3.48 9.92 -6.10
C GLY A 258 4.38 8.80 -6.62
N LEU A 259 4.36 7.65 -5.95
CA LEU A 259 5.30 6.55 -6.23
C LEU A 259 5.10 5.86 -7.59
N GLY A 260 3.98 6.06 -8.28
CA GLY A 260 3.78 5.52 -9.62
C GLY A 260 4.73 6.09 -10.67
N VAL A 261 5.22 7.31 -10.45
CA VAL A 261 6.29 7.89 -11.26
C VAL A 261 7.58 7.09 -11.11
N GLY A 262 7.89 6.61 -9.91
CA GLY A 262 9.06 5.77 -9.66
C GLY A 262 8.98 4.44 -10.41
N ALA A 263 7.84 3.73 -10.32
CA ALA A 263 7.66 2.47 -11.05
C ALA A 263 7.77 2.66 -12.57
N GLN A 264 7.12 3.69 -13.12
CA GLN A 264 7.21 4.00 -14.54
C GLN A 264 8.65 4.31 -14.98
N ARG A 265 9.42 5.04 -14.16
CA ARG A 265 10.83 5.34 -14.44
C ARG A 265 11.72 4.10 -14.50
N ILE A 266 11.45 3.06 -13.70
CA ILE A 266 12.21 1.80 -13.77
C ILE A 266 11.96 1.15 -15.13
N TYR A 267 10.69 1.06 -15.54
CA TYR A 267 10.33 0.52 -16.86
C TYR A 267 10.94 1.35 -18.00
N ASP A 268 10.88 2.68 -17.92
CA ASP A 268 11.37 3.58 -18.97
C ASP A 268 12.89 3.47 -19.19
N GLN A 269 13.64 3.06 -18.17
CA GLN A 269 15.08 2.86 -18.23
C GLN A 269 15.50 1.51 -18.82
N LEU A 270 14.58 0.57 -18.98
CA LEU A 270 14.88 -0.71 -19.62
C LEU A 270 15.33 -0.50 -21.08
N PRO A 271 16.30 -1.29 -21.59
CA PRO A 271 16.65 -1.29 -23.00
C PRO A 271 15.42 -1.51 -23.90
N ALA A 272 15.41 -0.94 -25.11
CA ALA A 272 14.28 -1.08 -26.03
C ALA A 272 13.98 -2.55 -26.40
N SER A 273 15.00 -3.41 -26.42
CA SER A 273 14.84 -4.87 -26.56
C SER A 273 14.04 -5.47 -25.41
N ASP A 274 14.25 -4.97 -24.20
CA ASP A 274 13.72 -5.55 -22.97
C ASP A 274 12.31 -5.03 -22.68
N LYS A 275 12.01 -3.79 -23.06
CA LYS A 275 10.63 -3.28 -23.05
C LYS A 275 9.68 -4.16 -23.86
N ARG A 276 10.14 -4.74 -24.98
CA ARG A 276 9.36 -5.70 -25.78
C ARG A 276 9.09 -7.03 -25.07
N ARG A 277 9.89 -7.35 -24.04
CA ARG A 277 9.74 -8.53 -23.17
C ARG A 277 8.79 -8.28 -22.00
N VAL A 278 8.31 -7.05 -21.81
CA VAL A 278 7.29 -6.71 -20.82
C VAL A 278 5.92 -6.70 -21.52
N ARG A 279 5.05 -7.62 -21.13
CA ARG A 279 3.71 -7.78 -21.71
C ARG A 279 2.68 -7.31 -20.69
N THR A 280 2.03 -6.20 -20.98
CA THR A 280 0.86 -5.71 -20.24
C THR A 280 -0.43 -6.34 -20.80
N GLY A 281 -1.52 -6.31 -20.03
CA GLY A 281 -2.76 -7.01 -20.40
C GLY A 281 -2.62 -8.55 -20.42
N ALA A 282 -1.58 -9.08 -19.77
CA ALA A 282 -1.19 -10.49 -19.75
C ALA A 282 -1.49 -11.11 -18.37
N ALA A 283 -2.71 -11.65 -18.22
CA ALA A 283 -3.20 -12.21 -16.97
C ALA A 283 -2.77 -13.68 -16.80
N VAL A 284 -1.73 -13.93 -16.01
CA VAL A 284 -1.28 -15.30 -15.66
C VAL A 284 -2.36 -16.01 -14.86
N TYR A 285 -2.70 -17.23 -15.26
CA TYR A 285 -3.69 -18.06 -14.57
C TYR A 285 -3.15 -19.42 -14.13
N ARG A 286 -1.96 -19.82 -14.59
CA ARG A 286 -1.36 -21.12 -14.23
C ARG A 286 0.16 -21.09 -14.35
N VAL A 287 0.83 -21.69 -13.37
CA VAL A 287 2.27 -21.96 -13.33
C VAL A 287 2.44 -23.40 -12.89
N ARG A 288 2.98 -24.25 -13.77
CA ARG A 288 3.16 -25.68 -13.50
C ARG A 288 4.57 -26.12 -13.79
N ARG A 289 4.98 -27.25 -13.20
CA ARG A 289 6.24 -27.90 -13.58
C ARG A 289 6.13 -28.43 -15.02
N GLY A 290 7.16 -28.19 -15.81
CA GLY A 290 7.37 -28.81 -17.11
C GLY A 290 8.61 -29.70 -17.09
N SER A 291 8.90 -30.38 -18.19
CA SER A 291 10.09 -31.25 -18.31
C SER A 291 11.41 -30.48 -18.26
N GLN A 292 11.41 -29.20 -18.64
CA GLN A 292 12.59 -28.32 -18.68
C GLN A 292 12.37 -27.04 -17.85
N GLY A 293 11.87 -27.19 -16.62
CA GLY A 293 11.60 -26.08 -15.69
C GLY A 293 10.11 -25.90 -15.43
N ALA A 294 9.56 -24.75 -15.81
CA ALA A 294 8.16 -24.41 -15.61
C ALA A 294 7.46 -24.01 -16.91
N VAL A 295 6.15 -24.25 -16.97
CA VAL A 295 5.26 -23.72 -18.00
C VAL A 295 4.35 -22.70 -17.34
N VAL A 296 4.30 -21.49 -17.91
CA VAL A 296 3.43 -20.41 -17.46
C VAL A 296 2.38 -20.16 -18.53
N SER A 297 1.11 -20.16 -18.13
CA SER A 297 -0.03 -19.89 -19.01
C SER A 297 -0.76 -18.62 -18.59
N TRP A 298 -1.14 -17.81 -19.57
CA TRP A 298 -1.80 -16.52 -19.36
C TRP A 298 -2.81 -16.22 -20.45
N PHE A 299 -3.74 -15.30 -20.16
CA PHE A 299 -4.59 -14.67 -21.17
C PHE A 299 -3.99 -13.34 -21.61
N GLU A 300 -3.98 -13.10 -22.92
CA GLU A 300 -3.61 -11.81 -23.51
C GLU A 300 -4.50 -11.54 -24.73
N GLY A 301 -5.20 -10.41 -24.77
CA GLY A 301 -6.15 -10.09 -25.85
C GLY A 301 -7.25 -11.16 -26.03
N GLY A 302 -7.72 -11.76 -24.93
CA GLY A 302 -8.72 -12.83 -24.93
C GLY A 302 -8.23 -14.20 -25.37
N LYS A 303 -6.94 -14.36 -25.70
CA LYS A 303 -6.35 -15.63 -26.15
C LYS A 303 -5.50 -16.24 -25.06
N ALA A 304 -5.65 -17.55 -24.85
CA ALA A 304 -4.77 -18.30 -23.98
C ALA A 304 -3.40 -18.51 -24.67
N ARG A 305 -2.32 -18.29 -23.93
CA ARG A 305 -0.94 -18.46 -24.36
C ARG A 305 -0.16 -19.22 -23.30
N ALA A 306 0.95 -19.84 -23.69
CA ALA A 306 1.88 -20.48 -22.77
C ALA A 306 3.34 -20.33 -23.21
N ALA A 307 4.23 -20.32 -22.22
CA ALA A 307 5.68 -20.26 -22.41
C ALA A 307 6.38 -21.22 -21.45
N GLN A 308 7.46 -21.85 -21.92
CA GLN A 308 8.38 -22.63 -21.10
C GLN A 308 9.49 -21.71 -20.59
N ALA A 309 9.84 -21.83 -19.30
CA ALA A 309 10.99 -21.14 -18.72
C ALA A 309 11.80 -22.05 -17.80
N LYS A 310 13.09 -21.75 -17.64
CA LYS A 310 13.96 -22.46 -16.68
C LYS A 310 13.60 -22.09 -15.25
N ALA A 311 13.24 -20.85 -15.00
CA ALA A 311 12.81 -20.34 -13.70
C ALA A 311 11.63 -19.36 -13.80
N VAL A 312 10.88 -19.23 -12.71
CA VAL A 312 9.77 -18.26 -12.59
C VAL A 312 9.95 -17.45 -11.31
N VAL A 313 9.92 -16.12 -11.44
CA VAL A 313 9.87 -15.18 -10.32
C VAL A 313 8.41 -14.79 -10.08
N MET A 314 7.82 -15.27 -8.99
CA MET A 314 6.47 -14.91 -8.59
C MET A 314 6.46 -13.56 -7.84
N ALA A 315 6.27 -12.47 -8.57
CA ALA A 315 6.10 -11.11 -8.04
C ALA A 315 4.61 -10.72 -7.84
N ALA A 316 3.72 -11.71 -7.78
CA ALA A 316 2.29 -11.53 -7.51
C ALA A 316 1.97 -11.62 -6.01
N PRO A 317 0.84 -11.05 -5.54
CA PRO A 317 0.40 -11.18 -4.16
C PRO A 317 0.26 -12.64 -3.74
N LYS A 318 0.59 -12.96 -2.47
CA LYS A 318 0.65 -14.35 -1.98
C LYS A 318 -0.69 -15.08 -2.08
N TYR A 319 -1.80 -14.35 -1.89
CA TYR A 319 -3.14 -14.92 -2.03
C TYR A 319 -3.43 -15.38 -3.47
N MET A 320 -2.83 -14.77 -4.50
CA MET A 320 -2.92 -15.28 -5.87
C MET A 320 -1.82 -16.28 -6.16
N ALA A 321 -0.58 -16.03 -5.75
CA ALA A 321 0.55 -16.93 -6.04
C ALA A 321 0.26 -18.38 -5.58
N ARG A 322 -0.36 -18.57 -4.41
CA ARG A 322 -0.76 -19.90 -3.90
C ARG A 322 -1.78 -20.64 -4.76
N ARG A 323 -2.52 -19.93 -5.62
CA ARG A 323 -3.54 -20.47 -6.53
C ARG A 323 -3.00 -20.66 -7.95
N LEU A 324 -2.03 -19.83 -8.35
CA LEU A 324 -1.42 -19.89 -9.68
C LEU A 324 -0.42 -21.03 -9.81
N VAL A 325 0.36 -21.31 -8.75
CA VAL A 325 1.44 -22.29 -8.80
C VAL A 325 0.96 -23.65 -8.34
N GLU A 326 1.01 -24.62 -9.25
CA GLU A 326 0.64 -26.00 -8.98
C GLU A 326 1.69 -26.72 -8.12
N GLY A 327 1.22 -27.57 -7.21
CA GLY A 327 2.10 -28.39 -6.38
C GLY A 327 2.92 -27.61 -5.35
N ILE A 328 2.48 -26.41 -4.95
CA ILE A 328 3.06 -25.73 -3.77
C ILE A 328 2.94 -26.63 -2.54
N PRO A 329 4.01 -26.81 -1.74
CA PRO A 329 3.94 -27.56 -0.48
C PRO A 329 2.82 -27.08 0.43
N GLN A 330 2.07 -28.00 1.02
CA GLN A 330 0.87 -27.66 1.81
C GLN A 330 1.15 -26.65 2.92
N ALA A 331 2.25 -26.80 3.66
CA ALA A 331 2.64 -25.85 4.71
C ALA A 331 2.81 -24.41 4.17
N GLN A 332 3.44 -24.27 3.00
CA GLN A 332 3.62 -22.97 2.34
C GLN A 332 2.27 -22.41 1.85
N SER A 333 1.42 -23.25 1.26
CA SER A 333 0.08 -22.85 0.81
C SER A 333 -0.82 -22.39 1.97
N SER A 334 -0.75 -23.09 3.11
CA SER A 334 -1.45 -22.73 4.35
C SER A 334 -0.93 -21.41 4.93
N ALA A 335 0.38 -21.21 4.98
CA ALA A 335 0.97 -19.94 5.43
C ALA A 335 0.52 -18.75 4.54
N MET A 336 0.54 -18.92 3.22
CA MET A 336 0.02 -17.89 2.30
C MET A 336 -1.49 -17.65 2.44
N ALA A 337 -2.26 -18.69 2.81
CA ALA A 337 -3.71 -18.57 3.03
C ALA A 337 -4.07 -17.83 4.33
N ALA A 338 -3.22 -17.95 5.35
CA ALA A 338 -3.42 -17.29 6.65
C ALA A 338 -3.19 -15.77 6.59
N MET A 339 -2.51 -15.27 5.56
CA MET A 339 -2.31 -13.83 5.36
C MET A 339 -3.63 -13.13 5.02
N ARG A 340 -4.04 -12.17 5.86
CA ARG A 340 -5.20 -11.29 5.60
C ARG A 340 -4.76 -10.07 4.81
N TYR A 341 -5.54 -9.70 3.80
CA TYR A 341 -5.35 -8.49 3.00
C TYR A 341 -6.59 -7.62 3.18
N ALA A 342 -6.40 -6.38 3.61
CA ALA A 342 -7.49 -5.43 3.75
C ALA A 342 -7.83 -4.81 2.38
N PRO A 343 -9.12 -4.74 2.00
CA PRO A 343 -9.50 -3.92 0.85
C PRO A 343 -9.23 -2.44 1.19
N TYR A 344 -8.55 -1.75 0.29
CA TYR A 344 -8.18 -0.35 0.46
C TYR A 344 -8.82 0.51 -0.63
N LEU A 345 -9.43 1.63 -0.25
CA LEU A 345 -10.03 2.59 -1.19
C LEU A 345 -9.32 3.93 -1.02
N MET A 346 -8.74 4.42 -2.10
CA MET A 346 -8.23 5.79 -2.18
C MET A 346 -9.24 6.66 -2.92
N VAL A 347 -9.56 7.82 -2.35
CA VAL A 347 -10.44 8.82 -2.95
C VAL A 347 -9.64 10.09 -3.17
N ASN A 348 -9.38 10.41 -4.43
CA ASN A 348 -8.69 11.64 -4.80
C ASN A 348 -9.71 12.79 -4.88
N LEU A 349 -9.52 13.81 -4.04
CA LEU A 349 -10.32 15.03 -4.02
C LEU A 349 -9.49 16.15 -4.64
N CYS A 350 -9.96 16.71 -5.75
CA CYS A 350 -9.21 17.68 -6.54
C CYS A 350 -9.79 19.08 -6.35
N PHE A 351 -8.91 20.04 -6.03
CA PHE A 351 -9.26 21.42 -5.71
C PHE A 351 -8.43 22.40 -6.56
N ASP A 352 -8.94 23.60 -6.79
CA ASP A 352 -8.27 24.66 -7.55
C ASP A 352 -7.19 25.41 -6.75
N ARG A 353 -7.04 25.09 -5.46
CA ARG A 353 -6.04 25.62 -4.53
C ARG A 353 -5.74 24.61 -3.43
N ALA A 354 -4.64 24.79 -2.74
CA ALA A 354 -4.34 24.05 -1.51
C ALA A 354 -5.46 24.26 -0.47
N VAL A 355 -5.88 23.17 0.16
CA VAL A 355 -6.94 23.17 1.21
C VAL A 355 -6.44 22.66 2.56
N TRP A 356 -5.17 22.20 2.61
CA TRP A 356 -4.50 21.68 3.78
C TRP A 356 -2.98 21.68 3.59
N ASP A 357 -2.25 22.09 4.61
CA ASP A 357 -0.79 22.30 4.59
C ASP A 357 -0.07 21.91 5.91
N LEU A 358 -0.79 21.30 6.87
CA LEU A 358 -0.21 21.02 8.18
C LEU A 358 0.89 19.94 8.16
N ALA A 359 0.65 18.84 7.47
CA ALA A 359 1.59 17.71 7.36
C ALA A 359 1.29 16.87 6.11
N TYR A 360 2.22 16.00 5.75
CA TYR A 360 2.05 15.06 4.64
C TYR A 360 0.98 14.00 4.94
N ASP A 361 1.16 13.19 5.98
CA ASP A 361 0.17 12.20 6.41
C ASP A 361 -0.68 12.78 7.56
N ASN A 362 -2.01 12.71 7.45
CA ASN A 362 -2.92 13.36 8.41
C ASN A 362 -3.95 12.35 8.92
N TYR A 363 -3.92 12.08 10.23
CA TYR A 363 -4.72 11.05 10.89
C TYR A 363 -5.78 11.65 11.81
N PRO A 364 -7.05 11.73 11.38
CA PRO A 364 -8.14 12.17 12.26
C PRO A 364 -8.62 11.02 13.16
N VAL A 365 -8.24 11.05 14.44
CA VAL A 365 -8.71 10.06 15.42
C VAL A 365 -10.22 10.18 15.57
N GLY A 366 -10.91 9.03 15.49
CA GLY A 366 -12.36 8.95 15.58
C GLY A 366 -13.11 9.17 14.25
N ALA A 367 -12.41 9.44 13.14
CA ALA A 367 -13.03 9.46 11.83
C ALA A 367 -13.67 8.09 11.50
N ARG A 368 -14.91 8.12 10.97
CA ARG A 368 -15.70 6.91 10.71
C ARG A 368 -15.59 6.40 9.27
N ALA A 369 -15.22 7.26 8.33
CA ALA A 369 -15.33 6.98 6.90
C ALA A 369 -13.99 6.82 6.18
N PHE A 370 -12.91 7.32 6.78
CA PHE A 370 -11.56 7.25 6.23
C PHE A 370 -10.56 7.25 7.40
N THR A 371 -9.33 6.85 7.10
CA THR A 371 -8.29 6.57 8.10
C THR A 371 -7.21 7.65 8.10
N ASP A 372 -6.88 8.17 6.92
CA ASP A 372 -5.94 9.26 6.72
C ASP A 372 -6.23 10.04 5.43
N PHE A 373 -5.54 11.16 5.25
CA PHE A 373 -5.48 11.87 3.98
C PHE A 373 -4.13 12.56 3.78
N ILE A 374 -3.76 12.76 2.52
CA ILE A 374 -2.47 13.31 2.09
C ILE A 374 -2.72 14.43 1.08
N PRO A 375 -2.14 15.63 1.25
CA PRO A 375 -2.10 16.63 0.18
C PRO A 375 -1.14 16.15 -0.91
N ALA A 376 -1.67 15.78 -2.08
CA ALA A 376 -0.87 15.14 -3.13
C ALA A 376 0.25 16.03 -3.69
N ASP A 377 0.10 17.35 -3.60
CA ASP A 377 1.04 18.38 -4.02
C ASP A 377 2.01 18.82 -2.91
N PHE A 378 1.95 18.22 -1.73
CA PHE A 378 2.75 18.63 -0.56
C PHE A 378 4.26 18.63 -0.84
N VAL A 379 4.80 17.69 -1.61
CA VAL A 379 6.22 17.67 -2.00
C VAL A 379 6.63 18.80 -2.96
N ARG A 380 5.65 19.52 -3.53
CA ARG A 380 5.86 20.71 -4.37
C ARG A 380 5.73 22.00 -3.56
N VAL A 381 4.72 22.08 -2.69
CA VAL A 381 4.37 23.32 -1.99
C VAL A 381 4.97 23.44 -0.59
N GLY A 382 5.36 22.31 0.03
CA GLY A 382 5.80 22.25 1.42
C GLY A 382 4.65 22.32 2.42
N GLY A 383 4.96 22.11 3.70
CA GLY A 383 4.09 22.53 4.79
C GLY A 383 4.32 24.02 5.10
N GLY A 384 3.24 24.77 5.35
CA GLY A 384 3.23 26.22 5.54
C GLY A 384 2.70 26.62 6.90
#